data_AF-R9XIT1-F1
#
_entry.id   AF-R9XIT1-F1
#
_cell.length_a   1.000
_cell.length_b   1.000
_cell.length_c   1.000
_cell.angle_alpha   90.00
_cell.angle_beta   90.00
_cell.angle_gamma   90.00
#
_symmetry.space_group_name_H-M   'P 1'
#
loop_
_entity.id
_entity.type
_entity.pdbx_description
1 polymer ?
#
loop_
_entity_poly.entity_id
_entity_poly.type
_entity_poly.pdbx_seq_one_letter_code
_entity_poly.pdbx_strand_id
1 'polypeptide(L)'
;MQQMLRISVRGVKTLYTPVYNAQDAATREGLLHHLRLLDKVLNSSSHSRTLLFESKYKRLPTFITSRDTMRLDTITKELMTELQKDQILNHSLQLDPRQKLGKIGLELFLDCTEGELSPTGSTLALALLQAYNRFPSRETLMDITGTLDEARRILAEQKVILSSPADIEALVDQLAFCHDDAATAKRVLAALNYKLHSDDIVRVVRGNTMRDELDKSEGWKYPCGVWDRSDAYLRSLELPTRKLVSINQPCLVLVYDGTLREPSSILPTLHYAAHVGRPLLLFVTGEVVGDALSYITIHNNKHRRKNNPAAAVILKYSAADHRGLAIQENHSLLQFLGLPHGVGSIYSPAFSAQLPSRHTAADYYGSVATIKATTGECFLHNPGVRDILDPALRTTLTVRVGAPSELEIDQRRAALDTLLNVQLCHGLAGGFVPAHGVALAKVAALLTPSPNRPGASAARDTLLLPLEHAARALLPSATLAPRAVADTVTDSDFFSAYLPSRIDTRANGFLEPWRALDRTLSHVTSFVTAVASCSRLVARVLDRPPKQAGSSST
;
A
#
# COMPACT_ATOMS: atom_id res chain seq x y z
N MET A 1 27.12 -54.44 1.03
CA MET A 1 27.47 -53.10 0.53
C MET A 1 26.28 -52.54 -0.23
N GLN A 2 25.77 -51.39 0.23
CA GLN A 2 24.72 -50.53 -0.35
C GLN A 2 23.29 -51.09 -0.48
N GLN A 3 22.52 -50.94 0.61
CA GLN A 3 21.05 -50.88 0.55
C GLN A 3 20.63 -49.66 -0.29
N MET A 4 19.93 -49.90 -1.40
CA MET A 4 19.16 -48.87 -2.09
C MET A 4 18.03 -48.40 -1.17
N LEU A 5 18.21 -47.22 -0.55
CA LEU A 5 17.14 -46.47 0.08
C LEU A 5 16.04 -46.16 -0.96
N ARG A 6 14.99 -46.98 -0.98
CA ARG A 6 13.74 -46.64 -1.68
C ARG A 6 13.09 -45.49 -0.93
N ILE A 7 13.35 -44.27 -1.38
CA ILE A 7 12.62 -43.08 -0.95
C ILE A 7 11.16 -43.28 -1.37
N SER A 8 10.27 -43.54 -0.42
CA SER A 8 8.83 -43.63 -0.69
C SER A 8 8.28 -42.25 -1.00
N VAL A 9 8.20 -41.89 -2.27
CA VAL A 9 7.49 -40.68 -2.71
C VAL A 9 5.99 -40.96 -2.59
N ARG A 10 5.32 -40.35 -1.60
CA ARG A 10 3.85 -40.34 -1.53
C ARG A 10 3.34 -39.47 -2.70
N GLY A 11 2.95 -40.11 -3.80
CA GLY A 11 2.33 -39.43 -4.94
C GLY A 11 0.83 -39.26 -4.71
N VAL A 12 0.33 -38.03 -4.82
CA VAL A 12 -1.11 -37.76 -4.93
C VAL A 12 -1.55 -38.22 -6.33
N LYS A 13 -2.14 -39.42 -6.44
CA LYS A 13 -2.81 -39.87 -7.66
C LYS A 13 -4.29 -39.52 -7.59
N THR A 14 -4.63 -38.30 -7.96
CA THR A 14 -5.90 -38.04 -8.64
C THR A 14 -5.59 -38.18 -10.13
N LEU A 15 -6.18 -39.19 -10.79
CA LEU A 15 -5.93 -39.63 -12.18
C LEU A 15 -5.96 -38.52 -13.27
N TYR A 16 -6.37 -37.30 -12.91
CA TYR A 16 -6.62 -36.19 -13.83
C TYR A 16 -5.78 -34.94 -13.56
N THR A 17 -4.96 -34.89 -12.50
CA THR A 17 -4.20 -33.68 -12.16
C THR A 17 -2.90 -33.63 -12.97
N PRO A 18 -2.74 -32.69 -13.92
CA PRO A 18 -1.53 -32.62 -14.72
C PRO A 18 -0.35 -32.16 -13.87
N VAL A 19 0.74 -32.92 -13.96
CA VAL A 19 2.03 -32.61 -13.34
C VAL A 19 3.01 -32.28 -14.47
N TYR A 20 3.58 -31.09 -14.42
CA TYR A 20 4.52 -30.60 -15.41
C TYR A 20 5.95 -30.62 -14.86
N ASN A 21 6.90 -31.01 -15.70
CA ASN A 21 8.32 -30.93 -15.37
C ASN A 21 8.82 -29.52 -15.68
N ALA A 22 9.37 -28.83 -14.69
CA ALA A 22 9.89 -27.47 -14.85
C ALA A 22 11.22 -27.44 -15.64
N GLN A 23 11.87 -28.60 -15.82
CA GLN A 23 13.04 -28.72 -16.70
C GLN A 23 12.68 -28.66 -18.19
N ASP A 24 11.41 -28.84 -18.55
CA ASP A 24 10.97 -28.75 -19.93
C ASP A 24 10.82 -27.28 -20.34
N ALA A 25 11.39 -26.90 -21.49
CA ALA A 25 11.33 -25.53 -21.99
C ALA A 25 9.89 -25.07 -22.23
N ALA A 26 9.02 -25.95 -22.76
CA ALA A 26 7.61 -25.65 -22.97
C ALA A 26 6.86 -25.32 -21.68
N THR A 27 7.22 -25.97 -20.57
CA THR A 27 6.62 -25.69 -19.25
C THR A 27 7.02 -24.32 -18.74
N ARG A 28 8.32 -23.98 -18.80
CA ARG A 28 8.81 -22.66 -18.38
C ARG A 28 8.26 -21.54 -19.25
N GLU A 29 8.16 -21.75 -20.55
CA GLU A 29 7.53 -20.82 -21.48
C GLU A 29 6.03 -20.65 -21.21
N GLY A 30 5.36 -21.72 -20.77
CA GLY A 30 3.96 -21.71 -20.34
C GLY A 30 3.72 -20.82 -19.14
N LEU A 31 4.61 -20.82 -18.13
CA LEU A 31 4.51 -19.94 -16.96
C LEU A 31 4.50 -18.45 -17.33
N LEU A 32 5.18 -18.07 -18.40
CA LEU A 32 5.28 -16.69 -18.86
C LEU A 32 4.07 -16.22 -19.69
N HIS A 33 3.11 -17.10 -20.00
CA HIS A 33 2.04 -16.81 -20.95
C HIS A 33 1.17 -15.61 -20.56
N HIS A 34 0.58 -15.63 -19.35
CA HIS A 34 -0.25 -14.50 -18.89
C HIS A 34 0.58 -13.33 -18.35
N LEU A 35 1.82 -13.57 -17.91
CA LEU A 35 2.75 -12.50 -17.53
C LEU A 35 3.06 -11.58 -18.72
N ARG A 36 3.20 -12.13 -19.93
CA ARG A 36 3.34 -11.32 -21.17
C ARG A 36 2.13 -10.44 -21.45
N LEU A 37 0.93 -10.95 -21.19
CA LEU A 37 -0.28 -10.17 -21.36
C LEU A 37 -0.31 -9.02 -20.36
N LEU A 38 -0.02 -9.30 -19.08
CA LEU A 38 0.07 -8.28 -18.04
C LEU A 38 1.12 -7.23 -18.38
N ASP A 39 2.33 -7.66 -18.77
CA ASP A 39 3.42 -6.76 -19.13
C ASP A 39 3.04 -5.83 -20.29
N LYS A 40 2.41 -6.37 -21.34
CA LYS A 40 1.89 -5.58 -22.45
C LYS A 40 0.85 -4.55 -21.99
N VAL A 41 -0.07 -4.95 -21.12
CA VAL A 41 -1.11 -4.06 -20.58
C VAL A 41 -0.47 -2.93 -19.76
N LEU A 42 0.44 -3.26 -18.83
CA LEU A 42 1.12 -2.28 -17.99
C LEU A 42 1.96 -1.29 -18.83
N ASN A 43 2.77 -1.78 -19.76
CA ASN A 43 3.55 -0.93 -20.65
C ASN A 43 2.68 -0.07 -21.58
N SER A 44 1.54 -0.58 -22.05
CA SER A 44 0.60 0.19 -22.87
C SER A 44 -0.11 1.31 -22.09
N SER A 45 -0.22 1.16 -20.76
CA SER A 45 -0.81 2.13 -19.83
C SER A 45 0.19 3.11 -19.21
N SER A 46 1.47 2.96 -19.56
CA SER A 46 2.57 3.77 -19.05
C SER A 46 2.78 5.02 -19.90
N HIS A 47 3.43 6.02 -19.33
CA HIS A 47 3.87 7.24 -20.04
C HIS A 47 2.72 7.99 -20.77
N SER A 48 1.79 8.55 -19.99
CA SER A 48 0.67 9.41 -20.46
C SER A 48 -0.42 8.70 -21.28
N ARG A 49 -0.54 7.38 -21.14
CA ARG A 49 -1.61 6.58 -21.72
C ARG A 49 -2.56 6.10 -20.63
N THR A 50 -3.83 5.89 -20.99
CA THR A 50 -4.87 5.40 -20.08
C THR A 50 -5.42 4.07 -20.58
N LEU A 51 -5.73 3.18 -19.63
CA LEU A 51 -6.51 1.99 -19.89
C LEU A 51 -7.98 2.32 -19.66
N LEU A 52 -8.82 1.84 -20.58
CA LEU A 52 -10.26 1.81 -20.36
C LEU A 52 -10.61 0.44 -19.77
N PHE A 53 -11.15 0.43 -18.56
CA PHE A 53 -11.53 -0.79 -17.86
C PHE A 53 -13.03 -0.83 -17.63
N GLU A 54 -13.67 -1.92 -18.05
CA GLU A 54 -15.09 -2.18 -17.82
C GLU A 54 -15.23 -3.20 -16.70
N SER A 55 -15.75 -2.78 -15.55
CA SER A 55 -15.99 -3.68 -14.42
C SER A 55 -17.35 -4.35 -14.56
N LYS A 56 -17.43 -5.62 -14.18
CA LYS A 56 -18.68 -6.42 -14.18
C LYS A 56 -19.86 -5.75 -13.47
N TYR A 57 -19.60 -4.97 -12.43
CA TYR A 57 -20.65 -4.40 -11.56
C TYR A 57 -20.92 -2.92 -11.82
N LYS A 58 -20.14 -2.26 -12.70
CA LYS A 58 -20.31 -0.85 -13.03
C LYS A 58 -20.94 -0.70 -14.40
N ARG A 59 -21.90 0.22 -14.53
CA ARG A 59 -22.56 0.51 -15.82
C ARG A 59 -21.68 1.28 -16.81
N LEU A 60 -20.65 1.97 -16.32
CA LEU A 60 -19.77 2.81 -17.13
C LEU A 60 -18.33 2.34 -16.99
N PRO A 61 -17.57 2.29 -18.09
CA PRO A 61 -16.15 1.98 -18.03
C PRO A 61 -15.40 3.12 -17.35
N THR A 62 -14.28 2.77 -16.72
CA THR A 62 -13.44 3.71 -15.96
C THR A 62 -12.05 3.81 -16.58
N PHE A 63 -11.52 5.03 -16.65
CA PHE A 63 -10.13 5.26 -17.01
C PHE A 63 -9.21 4.95 -15.84
N ILE A 64 -8.13 4.22 -16.12
CA ILE A 64 -7.13 3.80 -15.16
C ILE A 64 -5.76 4.09 -15.76
N THR A 65 -4.87 4.67 -14.96
CA THR A 65 -3.48 4.94 -15.35
C THR A 65 -2.56 3.93 -14.67
N SER A 66 -1.36 3.74 -15.23
CA SER A 66 -0.27 2.99 -14.60
C SER A 66 0.09 3.48 -13.19
N ARG A 67 -0.26 4.73 -12.84
CA ARG A 67 0.02 5.34 -11.53
C ARG A 67 -0.98 4.95 -10.44
N ASP A 68 -2.14 4.40 -10.79
CA ASP A 68 -3.18 3.97 -9.83
C ASP A 68 -2.98 2.50 -9.44
N THR A 69 -1.98 2.26 -8.57
CA THR A 69 -1.57 0.91 -8.14
C THR A 69 -2.70 0.11 -7.51
N MET A 70 -3.53 0.76 -6.69
CA MET A 70 -4.65 0.11 -6.00
C MET A 70 -5.72 -0.40 -6.96
N ARG A 71 -6.07 0.39 -7.99
CA ARG A 71 -7.02 -0.08 -9.01
C ARG A 71 -6.41 -1.14 -9.90
N LEU A 72 -5.13 -1.03 -10.25
CA LEU A 72 -4.43 -2.07 -11.02
C LEU A 72 -4.39 -3.42 -10.29
N ASP A 73 -4.13 -3.43 -8.99
CA ASP A 73 -4.23 -4.64 -8.15
C ASP A 73 -5.66 -5.22 -8.18
N THR A 74 -6.68 -4.36 -8.13
CA THR A 74 -8.08 -4.82 -8.23
C THR A 74 -8.37 -5.44 -9.61
N ILE A 75 -7.93 -4.80 -10.70
CA ILE A 75 -8.10 -5.32 -12.07
C ILE A 75 -7.39 -6.65 -12.24
N THR A 76 -6.16 -6.79 -11.73
CA THR A 76 -5.40 -8.04 -11.87
C THR A 76 -6.05 -9.18 -11.10
N LYS A 77 -6.64 -8.91 -9.93
CA LYS A 77 -7.48 -9.88 -9.19
C LYS A 77 -8.76 -10.24 -9.95
N GLU A 78 -9.42 -9.27 -10.58
CA GLU A 78 -10.58 -9.52 -11.44
C GLU A 78 -10.18 -10.40 -12.65
N LEU A 79 -9.07 -10.07 -13.33
CA LEU A 79 -8.50 -10.85 -14.43
C LEU A 79 -8.22 -12.30 -14.00
N MET A 80 -7.59 -12.51 -12.85
CA MET A 80 -7.32 -13.86 -12.32
C MET A 80 -8.60 -14.66 -12.07
N THR A 81 -9.64 -13.98 -11.59
CA THR A 81 -10.95 -14.58 -11.35
C THR A 81 -11.63 -14.94 -12.67
N GLU A 82 -11.51 -14.11 -13.70
CA GLU A 82 -12.06 -14.38 -15.03
C GLU A 82 -11.32 -15.51 -15.74
N LEU A 83 -9.99 -15.51 -15.74
CA LEU A 83 -9.19 -16.62 -16.28
C LEU A 83 -9.57 -17.96 -15.63
N GLN A 84 -9.84 -17.96 -14.32
CA GLN A 84 -10.33 -19.15 -13.62
C GLN A 84 -11.74 -19.57 -14.07
N LYS A 85 -12.66 -18.62 -14.25
CA LYS A 85 -14.02 -18.91 -14.72
C LYS A 85 -14.00 -19.47 -16.14
N ASP A 86 -13.19 -18.91 -17.02
CA ASP A 86 -13.07 -19.37 -18.41
C ASP A 86 -12.55 -20.81 -18.47
N GLN A 87 -11.59 -21.16 -17.61
CA GLN A 87 -11.11 -22.55 -17.46
C GLN A 87 -12.18 -23.51 -16.93
N ILE A 88 -13.17 -23.05 -16.16
CA ILE A 88 -14.28 -23.89 -15.67
C ILE A 88 -15.34 -24.08 -16.76
N LEU A 89 -15.66 -22.99 -17.45
CA LEU A 89 -16.73 -22.97 -18.45
C LEU A 89 -16.30 -23.64 -19.75
N ASN A 90 -15.06 -23.44 -20.18
CA ASN A 90 -14.54 -23.94 -21.44
C ASN A 90 -13.56 -25.11 -21.26
N HIS A 91 -14.01 -26.31 -21.63
CA HIS A 91 -13.22 -27.53 -21.48
C HIS A 91 -11.93 -27.54 -22.33
N SER A 92 -11.89 -26.85 -23.47
CA SER A 92 -10.66 -26.78 -24.28
C SER A 92 -9.58 -25.94 -23.59
N LEU A 93 -9.95 -24.78 -23.05
CA LEU A 93 -9.06 -23.92 -22.26
C LEU A 93 -8.62 -24.61 -20.96
N GLN A 94 -9.51 -25.43 -20.37
CA GLN A 94 -9.19 -26.24 -19.21
C GLN A 94 -8.10 -27.28 -19.48
N LEU A 95 -8.04 -27.83 -20.69
CA LEU A 95 -7.03 -28.83 -21.05
C LEU A 95 -5.72 -28.20 -21.54
N ASP A 96 -5.73 -26.94 -21.98
CA ASP A 96 -4.54 -26.25 -22.47
C ASP A 96 -3.49 -26.03 -21.35
N PRO A 97 -2.29 -26.63 -21.47
CA PRO A 97 -1.19 -26.40 -20.54
C PRO A 97 -0.79 -24.93 -20.42
N ARG A 98 -0.88 -24.15 -21.50
CA ARG A 98 -0.44 -22.74 -21.51
C ARG A 98 -1.32 -21.86 -20.61
N GLN A 99 -2.63 -22.10 -20.61
CA GLN A 99 -3.58 -21.39 -19.75
C GLN A 99 -3.36 -21.74 -18.27
N LYS A 100 -3.16 -23.02 -17.97
CA LYS A 100 -2.90 -23.49 -16.60
C LYS A 100 -1.58 -22.98 -16.06
N LEU A 101 -0.50 -23.18 -16.80
CA LEU A 101 0.84 -22.74 -16.40
C LEU A 101 0.92 -21.21 -16.36
N GLY A 102 0.33 -20.53 -17.35
CA GLY A 102 0.27 -19.07 -17.37
C GLY A 102 -0.42 -18.51 -16.14
N LYS A 103 -1.50 -19.16 -15.67
CA LYS A 103 -2.21 -18.73 -14.46
C LYS A 103 -1.34 -18.91 -13.22
N ILE A 104 -0.68 -20.06 -13.08
CA ILE A 104 0.24 -20.32 -11.96
C ILE A 104 1.38 -19.31 -11.95
N GLY A 105 1.97 -19.03 -13.11
CA GLY A 105 3.07 -18.05 -13.22
C GLY A 105 2.63 -16.63 -12.90
N LEU A 106 1.43 -16.23 -13.35
CA LEU A 106 0.85 -14.93 -13.01
C LEU A 106 0.52 -14.82 -11.52
N GLU A 107 -0.11 -15.84 -10.93
CA GLU A 107 -0.43 -15.89 -9.49
C GLU A 107 0.84 -15.77 -8.64
N LEU A 108 1.87 -16.55 -8.96
CA LEU A 108 3.16 -16.49 -8.28
C LEU A 108 3.82 -15.10 -8.42
N PHE A 109 3.74 -14.47 -9.60
CA PHE A 109 4.25 -13.12 -9.78
C PHE A 109 3.51 -12.11 -8.90
N LEU A 110 2.17 -12.16 -8.88
CA LEU A 110 1.34 -11.27 -8.05
C LEU A 110 1.66 -11.46 -6.57
N ASP A 111 1.78 -12.71 -6.11
CA ASP A 111 2.14 -13.03 -4.72
C ASP A 111 3.53 -12.47 -4.34
N CYS A 112 4.53 -12.60 -5.23
CA CYS A 112 5.87 -12.04 -5.01
C CYS A 112 5.91 -10.50 -5.02
N THR A 113 4.94 -9.84 -5.68
CA THR A 113 4.88 -8.37 -5.74
C THR A 113 4.12 -7.74 -4.57
N GLU A 114 3.43 -8.53 -3.75
CA GLU A 114 2.64 -8.04 -2.60
C GLU A 114 1.64 -6.92 -2.94
N GLY A 115 1.16 -6.86 -4.19
CA GLY A 115 0.26 -5.82 -4.69
C GLY A 115 0.95 -4.55 -5.24
N GLU A 116 2.28 -4.44 -5.14
CA GLU A 116 3.08 -3.36 -5.73
C GLU A 116 3.43 -3.68 -7.19
N LEU A 117 2.46 -3.51 -8.09
CA LEU A 117 2.66 -3.74 -9.53
C LEU A 117 3.38 -2.57 -10.19
N SER A 118 4.43 -2.89 -10.96
CA SER A 118 5.20 -1.92 -11.73
C SER A 118 5.48 -2.44 -13.15
N PRO A 119 5.35 -1.61 -14.21
CA PRO A 119 5.74 -1.98 -15.57
C PRO A 119 7.22 -2.39 -15.66
N THR A 120 8.09 -1.73 -14.88
CA THR A 120 9.51 -2.08 -14.79
C THR A 120 9.67 -3.49 -14.21
N GLY A 121 8.90 -3.82 -13.17
CA GLY A 121 8.93 -5.14 -12.53
C GLY A 121 8.49 -6.26 -13.46
N SER A 122 7.37 -6.08 -14.18
CA SER A 122 6.88 -7.10 -15.13
C SER A 122 7.86 -7.30 -16.30
N THR A 123 8.42 -6.22 -16.82
CA THR A 123 9.35 -6.25 -17.96
C THR A 123 10.63 -7.00 -17.58
N LEU A 124 11.21 -6.65 -16.44
CA LEU A 124 12.42 -7.30 -15.92
C LEU A 124 12.15 -8.78 -15.58
N ALA A 125 11.07 -9.08 -14.88
CA ALA A 125 10.71 -10.46 -14.54
C ALA A 125 10.57 -11.35 -15.79
N LEU A 126 9.86 -10.86 -16.80
CA LEU A 126 9.68 -11.57 -18.05
C LEU A 126 11.00 -11.77 -18.79
N ALA A 127 11.79 -10.71 -18.95
CA ALA A 127 13.04 -10.75 -19.72
C ALA A 127 14.11 -11.61 -19.03
N LEU A 128 14.23 -11.53 -17.71
CA LEU A 128 15.17 -12.33 -16.93
C LEU A 128 14.83 -13.82 -16.95
N LEU A 129 13.54 -14.18 -16.87
CA LEU A 129 13.14 -15.57 -17.03
C LEU A 129 13.31 -16.09 -18.45
N GLN A 130 13.10 -15.25 -19.47
CA GLN A 130 13.45 -15.60 -20.85
C GLN A 130 14.95 -15.81 -21.02
N ALA A 131 15.78 -14.99 -20.37
CA ALA A 131 17.23 -15.18 -20.36
C ALA A 131 17.62 -16.49 -19.65
N TYR A 132 17.04 -16.77 -18.49
CA TYR A 132 17.21 -18.04 -17.78
C TYR A 132 16.79 -19.24 -18.62
N ASN A 133 15.68 -19.15 -19.35
CA ASN A 133 15.16 -20.23 -20.19
C ASN A 133 16.12 -20.65 -21.31
N ARG A 134 17.01 -19.75 -21.77
CA ARG A 134 18.05 -20.06 -22.78
C ARG A 134 19.09 -21.03 -22.23
N PHE A 135 19.49 -20.85 -20.97
CA PHE A 135 20.50 -21.65 -20.29
C PHE A 135 20.07 -21.96 -18.84
N PRO A 136 19.12 -22.90 -18.63
CA PRO A 136 18.54 -23.15 -17.31
C PRO A 136 19.54 -23.90 -16.42
N SER A 137 20.31 -23.17 -15.63
CA SER A 137 21.30 -23.72 -14.71
C SER A 137 21.35 -22.94 -13.39
N ARG A 138 21.85 -23.60 -12.33
CA ARG A 138 22.04 -22.94 -11.02
C ARG A 138 23.03 -21.78 -11.13
N GLU A 139 24.06 -21.91 -11.95
CA GLU A 139 25.05 -20.87 -12.21
C GLU A 139 24.39 -19.65 -12.88
N THR A 140 23.55 -19.87 -13.89
CA THR A 140 22.80 -18.80 -14.57
C THR A 140 21.86 -18.08 -13.61
N LEU A 141 21.20 -18.80 -12.70
CA LEU A 141 20.38 -18.18 -11.66
C LEU A 141 21.23 -17.31 -10.72
N MET A 142 22.35 -17.82 -10.22
CA MET A 142 23.27 -17.08 -9.36
C MET A 142 23.85 -15.85 -10.05
N ASP A 143 24.15 -15.94 -11.33
CA ASP A 143 24.60 -14.83 -12.16
C ASP A 143 23.53 -13.72 -12.25
N ILE A 144 22.28 -14.10 -12.52
CA ILE A 144 21.15 -13.16 -12.63
C ILE A 144 20.91 -12.47 -11.29
N THR A 145 20.73 -13.23 -10.21
CA THR A 145 20.45 -12.66 -8.89
C THR A 145 21.61 -11.82 -8.39
N GLY A 146 22.85 -12.29 -8.58
CA GLY A 146 24.06 -11.55 -8.20
C GLY A 146 24.22 -10.24 -8.95
N THR A 147 23.84 -10.20 -10.23
CA THR A 147 23.86 -8.97 -11.04
C THR A 147 22.79 -7.98 -10.57
N LEU A 148 21.59 -8.45 -10.21
CA LEU A 148 20.56 -7.59 -9.62
C LEU A 148 20.98 -7.04 -8.25
N ASP A 149 21.61 -7.86 -7.40
CA ASP A 149 22.09 -7.42 -6.09
C ASP A 149 23.23 -6.40 -6.19
N GLU A 150 24.14 -6.56 -7.17
CA GLU A 150 25.14 -5.54 -7.49
C GLU A 150 24.49 -4.26 -8.01
N ALA A 151 23.51 -4.39 -8.91
CA ALA A 151 22.78 -3.24 -9.44
C ALA A 151 22.08 -2.44 -8.32
N ARG A 152 21.44 -3.14 -7.37
CA ARG A 152 20.82 -2.53 -6.19
C ARG A 152 21.83 -1.79 -5.31
N ARG A 153 23.03 -2.35 -5.10
CA ARG A 153 24.11 -1.70 -4.35
C ARG A 153 24.56 -0.41 -5.03
N ILE A 154 24.83 -0.44 -6.33
CA ILE A 154 25.23 0.74 -7.10
C ILE A 154 24.14 1.83 -7.03
N LEU A 155 22.86 1.45 -7.20
CA LEU A 155 21.74 2.40 -7.09
C LEU A 155 21.62 3.02 -5.69
N ALA A 156 21.85 2.23 -4.64
CA ALA A 156 21.82 2.72 -3.27
C ALA A 156 22.93 3.76 -2.99
N GLU A 157 24.09 3.62 -3.64
CA GLU A 157 25.20 4.56 -3.56
C GLU A 157 24.98 5.83 -4.41
N GLN A 158 24.32 5.71 -5.57
CA GLN A 158 24.12 6.81 -6.52
C GLN A 158 22.84 7.64 -6.28
N LYS A 159 21.98 7.24 -5.34
CA LYS A 159 20.74 7.96 -5.03
C LYS A 159 21.00 9.38 -4.51
N VAL A 160 20.07 10.29 -4.81
CA VAL A 160 20.14 11.69 -4.36
C VAL A 160 19.06 12.02 -3.33
N ILE A 161 19.39 12.81 -2.32
CA ILE A 161 18.40 13.37 -1.39
C ILE A 161 18.14 14.82 -1.84
N LEU A 162 16.93 15.09 -2.29
CA LEU A 162 16.52 16.43 -2.68
C LEU A 162 16.35 17.29 -1.42
N SER A 163 17.03 18.44 -1.40
CA SER A 163 16.94 19.42 -0.30
C SER A 163 16.47 20.80 -0.79
N SER A 164 16.58 21.08 -2.09
CA SER A 164 16.17 22.35 -2.69
C SER A 164 14.65 22.38 -2.91
N PRO A 165 13.93 23.42 -2.46
CA PRO A 165 12.51 23.59 -2.76
C PRO A 165 12.21 23.57 -4.26
N ALA A 166 13.05 24.20 -5.08
CA ALA A 166 12.83 24.28 -6.53
C ALA A 166 12.85 22.91 -7.21
N ASP A 167 13.78 22.03 -6.81
CA ASP A 167 13.88 20.68 -7.36
C ASP A 167 12.70 19.80 -6.93
N ILE A 168 12.25 19.97 -5.68
CA ILE A 168 11.08 19.25 -5.16
C ILE A 168 9.80 19.73 -5.88
N GLU A 169 9.67 21.02 -6.16
CA GLU A 169 8.53 21.54 -6.91
C GLU A 169 8.52 21.07 -8.37
N ALA A 170 9.68 21.02 -9.03
CA ALA A 170 9.81 20.47 -10.38
C ALA A 170 9.40 18.98 -10.41
N LEU A 171 9.80 18.22 -9.38
CA LEU A 171 9.37 16.83 -9.20
C LEU A 171 7.85 16.72 -9.02
N VAL A 172 7.24 17.57 -8.19
CA VAL A 172 5.79 17.60 -7.99
C VAL A 172 5.05 17.87 -9.30
N ASP A 173 5.55 18.79 -10.13
CA ASP A 173 4.94 19.12 -11.41
C ASP A 173 4.94 17.92 -12.39
N GLN A 174 5.96 17.06 -12.36
CA GLN A 174 6.02 15.86 -13.21
C GLN A 174 5.15 14.71 -12.68
N LEU A 175 5.06 14.57 -11.36
CA LEU A 175 4.36 13.45 -10.71
C LEU A 175 2.86 13.69 -10.56
N ALA A 176 2.43 14.95 -10.43
CA ALA A 176 1.03 15.29 -10.25
C ALA A 176 0.16 14.81 -11.42
N PHE A 177 -1.08 14.44 -11.10
CA PHE A 177 -2.05 13.98 -12.08
C PHE A 177 -2.62 15.14 -12.91
N CYS A 178 -2.86 16.29 -12.28
CA CYS A 178 -3.24 17.53 -12.95
C CYS A 178 -2.54 18.75 -12.31
N HIS A 179 -2.63 19.90 -12.97
CA HIS A 179 -2.05 21.15 -12.48
C HIS A 179 -2.59 21.57 -11.10
N ASP A 180 -3.88 21.36 -10.84
CA ASP A 180 -4.49 21.69 -9.55
C ASP A 180 -3.97 20.79 -8.42
N ASP A 181 -3.73 19.51 -8.71
CA ASP A 181 -3.12 18.58 -7.77
C ASP A 181 -1.66 18.99 -7.47
N ALA A 182 -0.90 19.44 -8.47
CA ALA A 182 0.45 19.97 -8.29
C ALA A 182 0.43 21.19 -7.36
N ALA A 183 -0.46 22.16 -7.63
CA ALA A 183 -0.60 23.36 -6.80
C ALA A 183 -0.98 23.00 -5.35
N THR A 184 -1.89 22.04 -5.14
CA THR A 184 -2.26 21.57 -3.81
C THR A 184 -1.11 20.86 -3.10
N ALA A 185 -0.37 19.98 -3.78
CA ALA A 185 0.80 19.32 -3.21
C ALA A 185 1.91 20.32 -2.83
N LYS A 186 2.16 21.34 -3.65
CA LYS A 186 3.12 22.42 -3.32
C LYS A 186 2.69 23.20 -2.07
N ARG A 187 1.40 23.54 -1.93
CA ARG A 187 0.87 24.17 -0.71
C ARG A 187 1.08 23.32 0.54
N VAL A 188 0.86 22.00 0.43
CA VAL A 188 1.10 21.05 1.52
C VAL A 188 2.57 21.01 1.91
N LEU A 189 3.48 20.88 0.93
CA LEU A 189 4.92 20.84 1.18
C LEU A 189 5.42 22.15 1.79
N ALA A 190 4.96 23.30 1.30
CA ALA A 190 5.29 24.60 1.87
C ALA A 190 4.83 24.71 3.34
N ALA A 191 3.63 24.23 3.67
CA ALA A 191 3.12 24.21 5.05
C ALA A 191 3.92 23.29 6.00
N LEU A 192 4.65 22.32 5.45
CA LEU A 192 5.58 21.42 6.16
C LEU A 192 7.05 21.83 6.04
N ASN A 193 7.37 22.98 5.42
CA ASN A 193 8.74 23.39 5.11
C ASN A 193 9.53 22.31 4.34
N TYR A 194 8.87 21.63 3.40
CA TYR A 194 9.42 20.54 2.57
C TYR A 194 9.96 19.34 3.38
N LYS A 195 9.52 19.19 4.63
CA LYS A 195 9.90 18.08 5.51
C LYS A 195 8.74 17.09 5.64
N LEU A 196 8.78 16.03 4.84
CA LEU A 196 7.79 14.95 4.87
C LEU A 196 8.45 13.63 5.28
N HIS A 197 8.53 13.41 6.59
CA HIS A 197 9.27 12.28 7.17
C HIS A 197 8.42 11.02 7.39
N SER A 198 7.08 11.14 7.36
CA SER A 198 6.12 10.07 7.59
C SER A 198 4.92 10.27 6.68
N ASP A 199 4.39 9.18 6.17
CA ASP A 199 3.16 9.07 5.38
C ASP A 199 1.91 9.54 6.15
N ASP A 200 1.97 9.51 7.48
CA ASP A 200 0.82 9.89 8.32
C ASP A 200 0.69 11.40 8.57
N ILE A 201 1.66 12.19 8.11
CA ILE A 201 1.65 13.65 8.30
C ILE A 201 0.54 14.27 7.45
N VAL A 202 0.24 13.72 6.28
CA VAL A 202 -0.72 14.29 5.34
C VAL A 202 -1.89 13.34 5.11
N ARG A 203 -3.10 13.82 5.40
CA ARG A 203 -4.33 13.09 5.14
C ARG A 203 -5.07 13.71 3.97
N VAL A 204 -5.38 12.90 2.96
CA VAL A 204 -6.19 13.33 1.82
C VAL A 204 -7.60 12.77 1.94
N VAL A 205 -8.59 13.65 2.12
CA VAL A 205 -10.01 13.30 2.31
C VAL A 205 -10.89 13.93 1.23
N ARG A 206 -12.11 13.41 1.08
CA ARG A 206 -13.12 14.03 0.22
C ARG A 206 -13.52 15.39 0.80
N GLY A 207 -13.51 16.43 -0.04
CA GLY A 207 -14.05 17.75 0.27
C GLY A 207 -15.54 17.84 -0.05
N ASN A 208 -16.18 18.84 0.54
CA ASN A 208 -17.60 19.15 0.30
C ASN A 208 -17.76 20.37 -0.65
N THR A 209 -16.65 20.96 -1.07
CA THR A 209 -16.59 22.17 -1.89
C THR A 209 -15.93 21.85 -3.23
N MET A 210 -16.03 22.77 -4.19
CA MET A 210 -15.39 22.64 -5.51
C MET A 210 -13.88 22.89 -5.49
N ARG A 211 -13.35 23.43 -4.38
CA ARG A 211 -11.95 23.86 -4.27
C ARG A 211 -11.24 23.06 -3.19
N ASP A 212 -9.94 22.88 -3.36
CA ASP A 212 -9.13 22.15 -2.39
C ASP A 212 -8.83 23.01 -1.15
N GLU A 213 -9.24 22.52 0.01
CA GLU A 213 -8.99 23.16 1.31
C GLU A 213 -7.84 22.46 2.03
N LEU A 214 -6.97 23.25 2.65
CA LEU A 214 -5.86 22.76 3.47
C LEU A 214 -6.11 23.18 4.91
N ASP A 215 -6.24 22.20 5.80
CA ASP A 215 -6.41 22.41 7.23
C ASP A 215 -5.16 21.93 7.97
N LYS A 216 -4.51 22.84 8.70
CA LYS A 216 -3.34 22.52 9.51
C LYS A 216 -3.78 22.30 10.94
N SER A 217 -3.65 21.05 11.38
CA SER A 217 -4.05 20.59 12.70
C SER A 217 -2.85 20.05 13.47
N GLU A 218 -2.57 20.62 14.63
CA GLU A 218 -1.60 20.04 15.56
C GLU A 218 -2.29 18.93 16.37
N GLY A 219 -1.77 17.72 16.25
CA GLY A 219 -2.43 16.54 16.82
C GLY A 219 -1.46 15.61 17.52
N TRP A 220 -2.00 14.78 18.38
CA TRP A 220 -1.26 13.71 19.04
C TRP A 220 -1.32 12.46 18.16
N LYS A 221 -0.16 12.00 17.67
CA LYS A 221 -0.03 10.69 17.05
C LYS A 221 -0.03 9.64 18.16
N TYR A 222 -1.12 8.90 18.24
CA TYR A 222 -1.26 7.77 19.14
C TYR A 222 -0.76 6.50 18.44
N PRO A 223 0.16 5.73 19.06
CA PRO A 223 0.89 4.64 18.40
C PRO A 223 0.02 3.43 18.06
N CYS A 224 -1.12 3.27 18.74
CA CYS A 224 -2.08 2.20 18.45
C CYS A 224 -3.30 2.73 17.70
N GLY A 225 -3.87 1.89 16.85
CA GLY A 225 -5.17 2.15 16.23
C GLY A 225 -6.35 1.76 17.13
N VAL A 226 -7.50 1.67 16.49
CA VAL A 226 -8.74 1.16 17.11
C VAL A 226 -8.59 -0.31 17.44
N TRP A 227 -9.16 -0.74 18.57
CA TRP A 227 -9.17 -2.15 18.98
C TRP A 227 -9.61 -3.10 17.85
N ASP A 228 -8.74 -4.03 17.47
CA ASP A 228 -8.86 -4.86 16.26
C ASP A 228 -9.23 -6.33 16.55
N ARG A 229 -9.21 -6.78 17.80
CA ARG A 229 -9.46 -8.18 18.19
C ARG A 229 -10.89 -8.69 17.96
N SER A 230 -11.83 -7.83 17.53
CA SER A 230 -13.22 -8.22 17.28
C SER A 230 -13.75 -7.62 15.98
N ASP A 231 -14.03 -8.49 15.02
CA ASP A 231 -14.60 -8.09 13.73
C ASP A 231 -16.01 -7.49 13.88
N ALA A 232 -16.80 -7.95 14.85
CA ALA A 232 -18.12 -7.37 15.13
C ALA A 232 -18.01 -5.90 15.60
N TYR A 233 -17.00 -5.60 16.41
CA TYR A 233 -16.71 -4.24 16.86
C TYR A 233 -16.22 -3.35 15.71
N LEU A 234 -15.29 -3.85 14.88
CA LEU A 234 -14.80 -3.13 13.69
C LEU A 234 -15.93 -2.80 12.71
N ARG A 235 -16.85 -3.74 12.47
CA ARG A 235 -18.07 -3.50 11.68
C ARG A 235 -19.01 -2.47 12.32
N SER A 236 -19.05 -2.37 13.65
CA SER A 236 -19.83 -1.33 14.34
C SER A 236 -19.32 0.09 14.06
N LEU A 237 -18.04 0.22 13.69
CA LEU A 237 -17.39 1.47 13.31
C LEU A 237 -17.27 1.66 11.79
N GLU A 238 -17.82 0.73 10.99
CA GLU A 238 -17.75 0.74 9.51
C GLU A 238 -16.30 0.72 8.98
N LEU A 239 -15.37 0.23 9.80
CA LEU A 239 -13.93 0.24 9.51
C LEU A 239 -13.56 -0.68 8.34
N PRO A 240 -14.08 -1.92 8.20
CA PRO A 240 -13.79 -2.77 7.06
C PRO A 240 -14.20 -2.16 5.71
N THR A 241 -15.27 -1.36 5.70
CA THR A 241 -15.78 -0.69 4.50
C THR A 241 -15.09 0.63 4.21
N ARG A 242 -14.86 1.46 5.24
CA ARG A 242 -14.30 2.82 5.09
C ARG A 242 -12.78 2.85 5.19
N LYS A 243 -12.16 1.76 5.64
CA LYS A 243 -10.74 1.62 6.00
C LYS A 243 -10.24 2.59 7.08
N LEU A 244 -11.13 3.41 7.63
CA LEU A 244 -10.79 4.56 8.47
C LEU A 244 -12.00 5.03 9.27
N VAL A 245 -11.82 5.24 10.57
CA VAL A 245 -12.78 5.92 11.45
C VAL A 245 -12.43 7.41 11.44
N SER A 246 -13.41 8.26 11.13
CA SER A 246 -13.26 9.72 11.18
C SER A 246 -14.43 10.32 11.94
N ILE A 247 -14.15 10.97 13.06
CA ILE A 247 -15.15 11.66 13.86
C ILE A 247 -14.74 13.12 13.95
N ASN A 248 -15.52 13.98 13.31
CA ASN A 248 -15.24 15.40 13.15
C ASN A 248 -16.06 16.26 14.13
N GLN A 249 -16.27 15.77 15.36
CA GLN A 249 -17.02 16.45 16.39
C GLN A 249 -16.43 16.15 17.79
N PRO A 250 -16.59 17.05 18.77
CA PRO A 250 -16.02 16.88 20.10
C PRO A 250 -16.44 15.56 20.75
N CYS A 251 -15.43 14.78 21.10
CA CYS A 251 -15.54 13.49 21.76
C CYS A 251 -15.32 13.64 23.26
N LEU A 252 -16.13 12.94 24.05
CA LEU A 252 -15.88 12.72 25.47
C LEU A 252 -14.74 11.72 25.61
N VAL A 253 -13.77 12.01 26.46
CA VAL A 253 -12.64 11.10 26.73
C VAL A 253 -12.80 10.48 28.11
N LEU A 254 -12.65 9.16 28.20
CA LEU A 254 -12.53 8.44 29.46
C LEU A 254 -11.25 7.58 29.45
N VAL A 255 -10.47 7.65 30.52
CA VAL A 255 -9.32 6.77 30.74
C VAL A 255 -9.70 5.73 31.80
N TYR A 256 -9.67 4.46 31.41
CA TYR A 256 -9.96 3.30 32.24
C TYR A 256 -8.67 2.53 32.53
N ASP A 257 -8.35 2.39 33.82
CA ASP A 257 -7.19 1.63 34.27
C ASP A 257 -7.60 0.21 34.72
N GLY A 258 -7.21 -0.78 33.93
CA GLY A 258 -7.48 -2.20 34.15
C GLY A 258 -8.10 -2.91 32.94
N THR A 259 -8.51 -4.17 33.15
CA THR A 259 -9.20 -4.98 32.14
C THR A 259 -10.71 -4.77 32.23
N LEU A 260 -11.33 -4.29 31.16
CA LEU A 260 -12.76 -4.01 31.11
C LEU A 260 -13.52 -5.27 30.67
N ARG A 261 -14.16 -5.94 31.63
CA ARG A 261 -14.96 -7.16 31.41
C ARG A 261 -16.46 -6.93 31.62
N GLU A 262 -16.81 -6.24 32.69
CA GLU A 262 -18.20 -6.07 33.12
C GLU A 262 -18.86 -4.82 32.51
N PRO A 263 -20.13 -4.90 32.05
CA PRO A 263 -20.84 -3.76 31.50
C PRO A 263 -21.12 -2.66 32.53
N SER A 264 -21.26 -3.02 33.81
CA SER A 264 -21.55 -2.11 34.94
C SER A 264 -20.60 -0.91 34.99
N SER A 265 -19.31 -1.15 34.71
CA SER A 265 -18.25 -0.15 34.75
C SER A 265 -18.32 0.91 33.65
N ILE A 266 -19.00 0.63 32.51
CA ILE A 266 -18.98 1.51 31.32
C ILE A 266 -20.38 1.99 30.90
N LEU A 267 -21.44 1.27 31.29
CA LEU A 267 -22.82 1.58 30.92
C LEU A 267 -23.21 3.04 31.25
N PRO A 268 -22.94 3.56 32.46
CA PRO A 268 -23.33 4.94 32.80
C PRO A 268 -22.63 5.99 31.93
N THR A 269 -21.39 5.75 31.54
CA THR A 269 -20.66 6.58 30.56
C THR A 269 -21.30 6.51 29.18
N LEU A 270 -21.64 5.32 28.67
CA LEU A 270 -22.30 5.18 27.37
C LEU A 270 -23.66 5.87 27.34
N HIS A 271 -24.43 5.78 28.43
CA HIS A 271 -25.70 6.49 28.56
C HIS A 271 -25.50 8.01 28.57
N TYR A 272 -24.47 8.49 29.26
CA TYR A 272 -24.13 9.91 29.27
C TYR A 272 -23.71 10.41 27.88
N ALA A 273 -22.81 9.69 27.20
CA ALA A 273 -22.37 10.01 25.84
C ALA A 273 -23.55 10.09 24.86
N ALA A 274 -24.46 9.11 24.92
CA ALA A 274 -25.70 9.10 24.14
C ALA A 274 -26.64 10.25 24.45
N HIS A 275 -26.77 10.63 25.73
CA HIS A 275 -27.61 11.75 26.16
C HIS A 275 -27.06 13.10 25.69
N VAL A 276 -25.73 13.29 25.76
CA VAL A 276 -25.06 14.52 25.28
C VAL A 276 -24.95 14.54 23.75
N GLY A 277 -25.18 13.40 23.08
CA GLY A 277 -25.02 13.26 21.64
C GLY A 277 -23.56 13.39 21.20
N ARG A 278 -22.62 12.99 22.07
CA ARG A 278 -21.19 13.04 21.80
C ARG A 278 -20.59 11.63 21.72
N PRO A 279 -19.62 11.40 20.84
CA PRO A 279 -18.89 10.14 20.75
C PRO A 279 -17.99 9.98 21.98
N LEU A 280 -17.65 8.74 22.32
CA LEU A 280 -16.80 8.41 23.45
C LEU A 280 -15.45 7.86 22.94
N LEU A 281 -14.35 8.45 23.39
CA LEU A 281 -13.01 7.88 23.28
C LEU A 281 -12.65 7.21 24.60
N LEU A 282 -12.51 5.89 24.57
CA LEU A 282 -12.20 5.07 25.72
C LEU A 282 -10.75 4.57 25.63
N PHE A 283 -9.87 5.12 26.47
CA PHE A 283 -8.51 4.63 26.65
C PHE A 283 -8.51 3.53 27.71
N VAL A 284 -7.93 2.37 27.41
CA VAL A 284 -7.90 1.22 28.32
C VAL A 284 -6.48 0.71 28.48
N THR A 285 -5.96 0.61 29.71
CA THR A 285 -4.61 0.07 29.96
C THR A 285 -4.54 -1.46 29.83
N GLY A 286 -5.64 -2.15 30.13
CA GLY A 286 -5.78 -3.60 29.98
C GLY A 286 -6.45 -4.02 28.67
N GLU A 287 -7.20 -5.13 28.72
CA GLU A 287 -7.95 -5.64 27.58
C GLU A 287 -9.45 -5.33 27.72
N VAL A 288 -10.15 -5.18 26.60
CA VAL A 288 -11.62 -5.08 26.57
C VAL A 288 -12.20 -6.41 26.11
N VAL A 289 -12.86 -7.14 27.01
CA VAL A 289 -13.30 -8.54 26.79
C VAL A 289 -14.69 -8.79 27.33
N GLY A 290 -15.29 -9.91 26.93
CA GLY A 290 -16.57 -10.38 27.48
C GLY A 290 -17.74 -9.47 27.16
N ASP A 291 -18.64 -9.30 28.13
CA ASP A 291 -19.91 -8.61 27.93
C ASP A 291 -19.73 -7.12 27.68
N ALA A 292 -18.73 -6.48 28.26
CA ALA A 292 -18.47 -5.06 28.03
C ALA A 292 -18.24 -4.74 26.54
N LEU A 293 -17.44 -5.56 25.83
CA LEU A 293 -17.18 -5.36 24.39
C LEU A 293 -18.45 -5.56 23.56
N SER A 294 -19.23 -6.59 23.90
CA SER A 294 -20.52 -6.88 23.27
C SER A 294 -21.50 -5.72 23.42
N TYR A 295 -21.59 -5.14 24.63
CA TYR A 295 -22.44 -3.98 24.91
C TYR A 295 -22.00 -2.72 24.17
N ILE A 296 -20.69 -2.44 24.10
CA ILE A 296 -20.16 -1.33 23.29
C ILE A 296 -20.53 -1.49 21.81
N THR A 297 -20.40 -2.70 21.29
CA THR A 297 -20.76 -3.03 19.90
C THR A 297 -22.25 -2.83 19.64
N ILE A 298 -23.11 -3.27 20.56
CA ILE A 298 -24.56 -3.07 20.49
C ILE A 298 -24.92 -1.58 20.59
N HIS A 299 -24.25 -0.84 21.47
CA HIS A 299 -24.43 0.61 21.63
C HIS A 299 -24.15 1.36 20.32
N ASN A 300 -22.99 1.13 19.71
CA ASN A 300 -22.60 1.75 18.43
C ASN A 300 -23.64 1.48 17.34
N ASN A 301 -24.04 0.22 17.17
CA ASN A 301 -25.04 -0.16 16.17
C ASN A 301 -26.42 0.45 16.45
N LYS A 302 -26.85 0.49 17.72
CA LYS A 302 -28.15 1.06 18.14
C LYS A 302 -28.20 2.57 17.88
N HIS A 303 -27.17 3.31 18.25
CA HIS A 303 -27.14 4.77 18.10
C HIS A 303 -26.95 5.19 16.65
N ARG A 304 -26.18 4.42 15.86
CA ARG A 304 -26.11 4.58 14.41
C ARG A 304 -27.49 4.47 13.73
N ARG A 305 -28.28 3.44 14.06
CA ARG A 305 -29.66 3.28 13.54
C ARG A 305 -30.59 4.44 13.91
N LYS A 306 -30.28 5.16 14.99
CA LYS A 306 -31.03 6.32 15.47
C LYS A 306 -30.45 7.65 15.00
N ASN A 307 -29.44 7.64 14.10
CA ASN A 307 -28.68 8.83 13.69
C ASN A 307 -28.12 9.65 14.86
N ASN A 308 -27.78 8.99 15.98
CA ASN A 308 -27.11 9.62 17.10
C ASN A 308 -25.60 9.34 16.99
N PRO A 309 -24.74 10.38 16.95
CA PRO A 309 -23.31 10.23 16.73
C PRO A 309 -22.52 9.74 17.96
N ALA A 310 -23.19 9.26 19.01
CA ALA A 310 -22.58 8.68 20.21
C ALA A 310 -21.96 7.29 19.98
N ALA A 311 -21.01 7.18 19.05
CA ALA A 311 -20.20 5.98 18.89
C ALA A 311 -19.07 5.95 19.93
N ALA A 312 -18.76 4.77 20.46
CA ALA A 312 -17.64 4.52 21.36
C ALA A 312 -16.47 3.88 20.61
N VAL A 313 -15.31 4.55 20.66
CA VAL A 313 -14.04 4.14 20.07
C VAL A 313 -13.08 3.74 21.18
N ILE A 314 -12.48 2.56 21.07
CA ILE A 314 -11.58 1.97 22.06
C ILE A 314 -10.15 2.11 21.57
N LEU A 315 -9.29 2.69 22.41
CA LEU A 315 -7.86 2.82 22.20
C LEU A 315 -7.12 2.11 23.33
N LYS A 316 -6.21 1.19 23.00
CA LYS A 316 -5.39 0.50 23.99
C LYS A 316 -4.22 1.38 24.40
N TYR A 317 -4.00 1.51 25.70
CA TYR A 317 -2.79 2.11 26.26
C TYR A 317 -1.82 1.02 26.70
N SER A 318 -0.60 1.05 26.18
CA SER A 318 0.49 0.15 26.57
C SER A 318 1.73 0.96 26.89
N ALA A 319 2.32 0.74 28.06
CA ALA A 319 3.50 1.48 28.49
C ALA A 319 4.68 1.34 27.50
N ALA A 320 4.82 0.18 26.85
CA ALA A 320 5.86 -0.07 25.85
C ALA A 320 5.83 0.94 24.69
N ASP A 321 4.63 1.34 24.25
CA ASP A 321 4.43 2.26 23.14
C ASP A 321 4.61 3.74 23.57
N HIS A 322 4.70 3.98 24.88
CA HIS A 322 4.81 5.29 25.50
C HIS A 322 6.11 5.45 26.30
N ARG A 323 7.23 4.94 25.76
CA ARG A 323 8.58 5.05 26.37
C ARG A 323 8.68 4.40 27.77
N GLY A 324 7.87 3.38 28.03
CA GLY A 324 7.82 2.68 29.31
C GLY A 324 7.01 3.38 30.39
N LEU A 325 6.40 4.54 30.10
CA LEU A 325 5.61 5.29 31.08
C LEU A 325 4.27 4.60 31.33
N ALA A 326 3.87 4.49 32.60
CA ALA A 326 2.51 4.11 32.94
C ALA A 326 1.54 5.26 32.62
N ILE A 327 0.24 4.97 32.48
CA ILE A 327 -0.76 6.00 32.13
C ILE A 327 -0.80 7.12 33.17
N GLN A 328 -0.54 6.79 34.44
CA GLN A 328 -0.50 7.72 35.56
C GLN A 328 0.72 8.65 35.51
N GLU A 329 1.81 8.21 34.86
CA GLU A 329 3.05 8.98 34.72
C GLU A 329 3.08 9.83 33.45
N ASN A 330 2.21 9.53 32.48
CA ASN A 330 2.16 10.22 31.19
C ASN A 330 1.37 11.53 31.24
N HIS A 331 1.89 12.48 32.02
CA HIS A 331 1.27 13.80 32.25
C HIS A 331 0.98 14.55 30.94
N SER A 332 1.88 14.46 29.95
CA SER A 332 1.73 15.08 28.64
C SER A 332 0.50 14.58 27.89
N LEU A 333 0.25 13.26 27.89
CA LEU A 333 -0.96 12.70 27.28
C LEU A 333 -2.21 13.10 28.06
N LEU A 334 -2.19 13.01 29.40
CA LEU A 334 -3.35 13.36 30.24
C LEU A 334 -3.77 14.82 30.06
N GLN A 335 -2.79 15.73 29.97
CA GLN A 335 -3.02 17.14 29.68
C GLN A 335 -3.57 17.33 28.26
N PHE A 336 -3.03 16.62 27.26
CA PHE A 336 -3.52 16.69 25.88
C PHE A 336 -4.98 16.22 25.75
N LEU A 337 -5.37 15.17 26.48
CA LEU A 337 -6.74 14.67 26.53
C LEU A 337 -7.72 15.62 27.24
N GLY A 338 -7.20 16.68 27.89
CA GLY A 338 -8.00 17.67 28.60
C GLY A 338 -8.72 17.09 29.82
N LEU A 339 -8.08 16.13 30.51
CA LEU A 339 -8.65 15.55 31.72
C LEU A 339 -8.67 16.59 32.86
N PRO A 340 -9.81 16.78 33.56
CA PRO A 340 -9.99 17.90 34.48
C PRO A 340 -9.06 17.87 35.69
N HIS A 341 -8.73 16.67 36.22
CA HIS A 341 -7.85 16.48 37.39
C HIS A 341 -6.60 15.63 37.06
N GLY A 342 -6.22 15.53 35.78
CA GLY A 342 -5.08 14.71 35.34
C GLY A 342 -5.20 13.26 35.79
N VAL A 343 -4.29 12.80 36.66
CA VAL A 343 -4.29 11.43 37.22
C VAL A 343 -5.56 11.14 38.02
N GLY A 344 -6.14 12.15 38.70
CA GLY A 344 -7.38 11.99 39.48
C GLY A 344 -8.61 11.67 38.61
N SER A 345 -8.55 11.95 37.32
CA SER A 345 -9.61 11.64 36.35
C SER A 345 -9.49 10.24 35.74
N ILE A 346 -8.47 9.46 36.13
CA ILE A 346 -8.31 8.07 35.69
C ILE A 346 -9.30 7.22 36.49
N TYR A 347 -10.19 6.54 35.79
CA TYR A 347 -11.14 5.63 36.42
C TYR A 347 -10.51 4.25 36.61
N SER A 348 -10.39 3.82 37.86
CA SER A 348 -10.00 2.46 38.23
C SER A 348 -11.03 1.88 39.20
N PRO A 349 -11.63 0.71 38.94
CA PRO A 349 -12.59 0.09 39.85
C PRO A 349 -12.05 -0.15 41.27
N ALA A 350 -10.73 -0.30 41.41
CA ALA A 350 -10.09 -0.58 42.69
C ALA A 350 -9.88 0.68 43.55
N PHE A 351 -9.72 1.85 42.93
CA PHE A 351 -9.25 3.06 43.61
C PHE A 351 -10.21 4.26 43.50
N SER A 352 -11.09 4.27 42.50
CA SER A 352 -12.02 5.38 42.28
C SER A 352 -13.24 5.27 43.19
N ALA A 353 -13.48 6.31 44.00
CA ALA A 353 -14.59 6.35 44.95
C ALA A 353 -15.98 6.45 44.28
N GLN A 354 -16.05 6.98 43.06
CA GLN A 354 -17.30 7.21 42.33
C GLN A 354 -17.19 6.74 40.89
N LEU A 355 -18.30 6.23 40.36
CA LEU A 355 -18.36 5.71 39.00
C LEU A 355 -18.57 6.85 37.97
N PRO A 356 -17.88 6.85 36.81
CA PRO A 356 -18.06 7.86 35.78
C PRO A 356 -19.49 7.86 35.23
N SER A 357 -20.21 8.95 35.47
CA SER A 357 -21.62 9.09 35.12
C SER A 357 -21.93 10.54 34.78
N ARG A 358 -23.21 10.85 34.49
CA ARG A 358 -23.66 12.23 34.29
C ARG A 358 -23.35 13.15 35.49
N HIS A 359 -23.38 12.63 36.72
CA HIS A 359 -23.18 13.42 37.93
C HIS A 359 -21.71 13.74 38.20
N THR A 360 -20.81 12.85 37.78
CA THR A 360 -19.34 12.95 37.97
C THR A 360 -18.63 13.39 36.70
N ALA A 361 -19.37 14.02 35.77
CA ALA A 361 -18.85 14.35 34.45
C ALA A 361 -17.70 15.36 34.50
N ALA A 362 -17.73 16.28 35.46
CA ALA A 362 -16.69 17.29 35.68
C ALA A 362 -15.38 16.70 36.23
N ASP A 363 -15.40 15.47 36.75
CA ASP A 363 -14.24 14.87 37.43
C ASP A 363 -13.48 13.87 36.55
N TYR A 364 -14.17 13.19 35.63
CA TYR A 364 -13.59 12.10 34.83
C TYR A 364 -13.45 12.39 33.34
N TYR A 365 -14.35 13.17 32.73
CA TYR A 365 -14.38 13.25 31.27
C TYR A 365 -13.52 14.39 30.73
N GLY A 366 -12.55 14.01 29.88
CA GLY A 366 -11.82 14.95 29.05
C GLY A 366 -12.55 15.25 27.74
N SER A 367 -11.89 16.01 26.86
CA SER A 367 -12.44 16.40 25.58
C SER A 367 -11.38 16.41 24.50
N VAL A 368 -11.66 15.73 23.38
CA VAL A 368 -10.84 15.75 22.16
C VAL A 368 -11.73 16.19 21.00
N ALA A 369 -11.30 17.16 20.20
CA ALA A 369 -12.16 17.75 19.17
C ALA A 369 -12.43 16.82 18.00
N THR A 370 -11.41 16.11 17.52
CA THR A 370 -11.59 15.14 16.41
C THR A 370 -10.66 13.94 16.56
N ILE A 371 -11.10 12.79 16.07
CA ILE A 371 -10.29 11.56 15.97
C ILE A 371 -10.31 11.02 14.55
N LYS A 372 -9.16 10.51 14.12
CA LYS A 372 -8.99 9.79 12.87
C LYS A 372 -8.14 8.56 13.15
N ALA A 373 -8.69 7.36 12.95
CA ALA A 373 -8.00 6.14 13.36
C ALA A 373 -8.21 4.98 12.38
N THR A 374 -7.14 4.22 12.15
CA THR A 374 -7.13 2.92 11.46
C THR A 374 -6.99 1.81 12.52
N THR A 375 -6.71 0.57 12.13
CA THR A 375 -6.35 -0.50 13.08
C THR A 375 -4.91 -0.38 13.58
N GLY A 376 -4.03 0.28 12.82
CA GLY A 376 -2.60 0.42 13.18
C GLY A 376 -2.29 1.69 13.96
N GLU A 377 -2.94 2.80 13.63
CA GLU A 377 -2.60 4.11 14.20
C GLU A 377 -3.82 5.02 14.41
N CYS A 378 -3.64 6.03 15.27
CA CYS A 378 -4.68 6.99 15.60
C CYS A 378 -4.11 8.41 15.71
N PHE A 379 -4.83 9.38 15.17
CA PHE A 379 -4.55 10.81 15.30
C PHE A 379 -5.67 11.48 16.07
N LEU A 380 -5.29 12.17 17.13
CA LEU A 380 -6.17 12.95 17.98
C LEU A 380 -5.88 14.43 17.78
N HIS A 381 -6.91 15.26 17.70
CA HIS A 381 -6.75 16.70 17.60
C HIS A 381 -7.51 17.41 18.72
N ASN A 382 -6.84 18.35 19.40
CA ASN A 382 -7.45 19.15 20.44
C ASN A 382 -7.01 20.63 20.32
N PRO A 383 -7.86 21.52 19.79
CA PRO A 383 -7.51 22.92 19.61
C PRO A 383 -7.46 23.60 20.99
N GLY A 384 -6.27 24.02 21.41
CA GLY A 384 -6.09 24.77 22.66
C GLY A 384 -5.01 24.21 23.60
N VAL A 385 -4.46 23.04 23.30
CA VAL A 385 -3.32 22.51 24.03
C VAL A 385 -2.04 23.16 23.49
N ARG A 386 -1.63 24.27 24.12
CA ARG A 386 -0.35 24.93 23.86
C ARG A 386 0.61 24.54 24.99
N ASP A 387 1.89 24.42 24.69
CA ASP A 387 2.99 24.20 25.66
C ASP A 387 3.30 22.75 26.08
N ILE A 388 2.80 21.73 25.36
CA ILE A 388 3.27 20.35 25.57
C ILE A 388 4.45 20.03 24.64
N LEU A 389 5.61 19.75 25.23
CA LEU A 389 6.80 19.27 24.52
C LEU A 389 6.81 17.73 24.55
N ASP A 390 6.14 17.10 23.59
CA ASP A 390 6.15 15.65 23.42
C ASP A 390 6.43 15.27 21.95
N PRO A 391 7.31 14.28 21.67
CA PRO A 391 7.53 13.80 20.29
C PRO A 391 6.29 13.20 19.62
N ALA A 392 5.26 12.84 20.39
CA ALA A 392 3.98 12.39 19.86
C ALA A 392 3.11 13.52 19.30
N LEU A 393 3.34 14.77 19.70
CA LEU A 393 2.70 15.93 19.08
C LEU A 393 3.32 16.18 17.71
N ARG A 394 2.50 15.98 16.69
CA ARG A 394 2.87 16.14 15.29
C ARG A 394 1.93 17.14 14.62
N THR A 395 2.50 17.95 13.74
CA THR A 395 1.67 18.70 12.79
C THR A 395 1.11 17.69 11.80
N THR A 396 -0.21 17.66 11.66
CA THR A 396 -0.90 16.92 10.60
C THR A 396 -1.57 17.91 9.67
N LEU A 397 -1.55 17.62 8.38
CA LEU A 397 -2.24 18.38 7.37
C LEU A 397 -3.40 17.55 6.83
N THR A 398 -4.60 18.14 6.79
CA THR A 398 -5.73 17.53 6.13
C THR A 398 -6.04 18.28 4.84
N VAL A 399 -5.85 17.62 3.71
CA VAL A 399 -6.24 18.10 2.39
C VAL A 399 -7.66 17.61 2.13
N ARG A 400 -8.61 18.53 1.98
CA ARG A 400 -9.97 18.22 1.53
C ARG A 400 -10.05 18.50 0.03
N VAL A 401 -10.14 17.45 -0.77
CA VAL A 401 -10.09 17.54 -2.23
C VAL A 401 -11.47 17.87 -2.78
N GLY A 402 -11.58 18.97 -3.51
CA GLY A 402 -12.82 19.42 -4.12
C GLY A 402 -12.85 19.16 -5.62
N ALA A 403 -14.00 18.80 -6.19
CA ALA A 403 -14.14 18.69 -7.65
C ALA A 403 -15.63 18.77 -8.08
N PRO A 404 -15.90 19.02 -9.37
CA PRO A 404 -17.26 19.04 -9.94
C PRO A 404 -18.08 17.76 -9.75
N SER A 405 -17.43 16.60 -9.62
CA SER A 405 -18.11 15.30 -9.51
C SER A 405 -17.49 14.41 -8.44
N GLU A 406 -18.29 13.52 -7.84
CA GLU A 406 -17.80 12.56 -6.84
C GLU A 406 -16.72 11.62 -7.38
N LEU A 407 -16.85 11.21 -8.65
CA LEU A 407 -15.88 10.36 -9.33
C LEU A 407 -14.51 11.05 -9.42
N GLU A 408 -14.51 12.33 -9.77
CA GLU A 408 -13.30 13.14 -9.90
C GLU A 408 -12.68 13.42 -8.54
N ILE A 409 -13.49 13.72 -7.51
CA ILE A 409 -13.01 13.82 -6.12
C ILE A 409 -12.26 12.54 -5.73
N ASP A 410 -12.82 11.37 -6.03
CA ASP A 410 -12.19 10.10 -5.70
C ASP A 410 -10.89 9.83 -6.46
N GLN A 411 -10.83 10.20 -7.73
CA GLN A 411 -9.61 10.09 -8.54
C GLN A 411 -8.51 11.03 -8.03
N ARG A 412 -8.83 12.31 -7.87
CA ARG A 412 -7.89 13.33 -7.36
C ARG A 412 -7.42 13.00 -5.94
N ARG A 413 -8.32 12.54 -5.07
CA ARG A 413 -7.97 12.09 -3.71
C ARG A 413 -6.96 10.94 -3.73
N ALA A 414 -7.20 9.90 -4.54
CA ALA A 414 -6.28 8.76 -4.64
C ALA A 414 -4.93 9.17 -5.26
N ALA A 415 -4.94 10.05 -6.26
CA ALA A 415 -3.74 10.57 -6.89
C ALA A 415 -2.89 11.42 -5.94
N LEU A 416 -3.52 12.36 -5.21
CA LEU A 416 -2.85 13.20 -4.20
C LEU A 416 -2.30 12.38 -3.04
N ASP A 417 -3.04 11.38 -2.57
CA ASP A 417 -2.60 10.48 -1.51
C ASP A 417 -1.35 9.69 -1.96
N THR A 418 -1.37 9.14 -3.17
CA THR A 418 -0.22 8.45 -3.76
C THR A 418 0.98 9.40 -3.93
N LEU A 419 0.75 10.61 -4.46
CA LEU A 419 1.80 11.60 -4.68
C LEU A 419 2.49 11.99 -3.35
N LEU A 420 1.71 12.37 -2.34
CA LEU A 420 2.22 12.88 -1.08
C LEU A 420 2.80 11.75 -0.22
N ASN A 421 2.00 10.71 0.03
CA ASN A 421 2.33 9.70 1.04
C ASN A 421 3.17 8.56 0.49
N VAL A 422 3.08 8.25 -0.81
CA VAL A 422 3.89 7.17 -1.41
C VAL A 422 5.11 7.74 -2.13
N GLN A 423 4.95 8.67 -3.07
CA GLN A 423 6.07 9.12 -3.89
C GLN A 423 6.98 10.10 -3.15
N LEU A 424 6.42 11.21 -2.66
CA LEU A 424 7.20 12.27 -2.02
C LEU A 424 7.72 11.84 -0.65
N CYS A 425 6.91 11.22 0.20
CA CYS A 425 7.38 10.78 1.51
C CYS A 425 8.51 9.75 1.41
N HIS A 426 8.33 8.68 0.64
CA HIS A 426 9.37 7.65 0.52
C HIS A 426 10.63 8.18 -0.18
N GLY A 427 10.48 9.07 -1.16
CA GLY A 427 11.60 9.67 -1.86
C GLY A 427 12.38 10.67 -1.01
N LEU A 428 11.70 11.58 -0.29
CA LEU A 428 12.35 12.55 0.60
C LEU A 428 13.02 11.86 1.80
N ALA A 429 12.47 10.75 2.28
CA ALA A 429 13.07 9.97 3.37
C ALA A 429 14.19 9.01 2.90
N GLY A 430 14.03 8.39 1.73
CA GLY A 430 14.86 7.28 1.25
C GLY A 430 15.88 7.64 0.18
N GLY A 431 15.70 8.79 -0.48
CA GLY A 431 16.41 9.22 -1.67
C GLY A 431 15.64 8.91 -2.97
N PHE A 432 16.08 9.58 -4.04
CA PHE A 432 15.54 9.46 -5.39
C PHE A 432 16.59 8.94 -6.36
N VAL A 433 16.13 8.30 -7.43
CA VAL A 433 16.93 7.87 -8.57
C VAL A 433 16.28 8.33 -9.88
N PRO A 434 17.03 8.44 -10.99
CA PRO A 434 16.48 8.78 -12.30
C PRO A 434 15.35 7.84 -12.73
N ALA A 435 14.19 8.40 -13.07
CA ALA A 435 13.00 7.65 -13.47
C ALA A 435 13.13 7.05 -14.89
N HIS A 436 12.04 6.44 -15.39
CA HIS A 436 11.94 5.95 -16.78
C HIS A 436 12.96 4.87 -17.13
N GLY A 437 13.49 4.14 -16.14
CA GLY A 437 14.53 3.15 -16.36
C GLY A 437 15.92 3.74 -16.64
N VAL A 438 16.10 5.06 -16.58
CA VAL A 438 17.41 5.72 -16.77
C VAL A 438 18.40 5.21 -15.73
N ALA A 439 18.00 5.12 -14.46
CA ALA A 439 18.86 4.62 -13.40
C ALA A 439 19.37 3.20 -13.68
N LEU A 440 18.49 2.30 -14.14
CA LEU A 440 18.85 0.93 -14.49
C LEU A 440 19.80 0.87 -15.69
N ALA A 441 19.57 1.72 -16.70
CA ALA A 441 20.45 1.79 -17.86
C ALA A 441 21.85 2.31 -17.52
N LYS A 442 21.94 3.32 -16.64
CA LYS A 442 23.23 3.83 -16.13
C LYS A 442 23.97 2.77 -15.32
N VAL A 443 23.26 2.03 -14.48
CA VAL A 443 23.84 0.91 -13.72
C VAL A 443 24.35 -0.19 -14.65
N ALA A 444 23.61 -0.50 -15.72
CA ALA A 444 24.08 -1.47 -16.73
C ALA A 444 25.42 -1.08 -17.35
N ALA A 445 25.69 0.23 -17.50
CA ALA A 445 26.98 0.75 -17.97
C ALA A 445 28.10 0.55 -16.93
N LEU A 446 27.79 0.72 -15.65
CA LEU A 446 28.73 0.61 -14.53
C LEU A 446 29.07 -0.84 -14.16
N LEU A 447 28.17 -1.78 -14.46
CA LEU A 447 28.39 -3.20 -14.20
C LEU A 447 29.54 -3.77 -15.05
N THR A 448 30.42 -4.56 -14.42
CA THR A 448 31.59 -5.13 -15.09
C THR A 448 31.16 -6.15 -16.16
N PRO A 449 31.55 -5.97 -17.45
CA PRO A 449 31.18 -6.90 -18.50
C PRO A 449 31.80 -8.27 -18.24
N SER A 450 30.97 -9.31 -18.27
CA SER A 450 31.39 -10.69 -18.01
C SER A 450 31.01 -11.59 -19.18
N PRO A 451 31.75 -11.55 -20.31
CA PRO A 451 31.38 -12.25 -21.54
C PRO A 451 31.33 -13.78 -21.38
N ASN A 452 32.08 -14.33 -20.42
CA ASN A 452 32.11 -15.76 -20.13
C ASN A 452 30.96 -16.22 -19.21
N ARG A 453 30.11 -15.30 -18.73
CA ARG A 453 28.97 -15.56 -17.85
C ARG A 453 27.68 -15.13 -18.55
N PRO A 454 27.06 -16.01 -19.36
CA PRO A 454 25.92 -15.64 -20.19
C PRO A 454 24.71 -15.17 -19.38
N GLY A 455 24.54 -15.67 -18.15
CA GLY A 455 23.49 -15.20 -17.24
C GLY A 455 23.71 -13.75 -16.80
N ALA A 456 24.96 -13.38 -16.46
CA ALA A 456 25.31 -12.04 -16.03
C ALA A 456 25.22 -11.04 -17.18
N SER A 457 25.69 -11.43 -18.38
CA SER A 457 25.55 -10.60 -19.59
C SER A 457 24.08 -10.35 -19.92
N ALA A 458 23.25 -11.40 -19.92
CA ALA A 458 21.83 -11.24 -20.22
C ALA A 458 21.13 -10.38 -19.16
N ALA A 459 21.42 -10.58 -17.86
CA ALA A 459 20.86 -9.76 -16.80
C ALA A 459 21.21 -8.28 -16.98
N ARG A 460 22.48 -7.97 -17.26
CA ARG A 460 22.92 -6.60 -17.58
C ARG A 460 22.14 -6.01 -18.76
N ASP A 461 21.97 -6.75 -19.84
CA ASP A 461 21.24 -6.27 -21.02
C ASP A 461 19.75 -6.04 -20.72
N THR A 462 19.12 -6.88 -19.88
CA THR A 462 17.71 -6.69 -19.50
C THR A 462 17.45 -5.38 -18.74
N LEU A 463 18.44 -4.83 -18.03
CA LEU A 463 18.32 -3.56 -17.32
C LEU A 463 18.10 -2.36 -18.27
N LEU A 464 18.40 -2.50 -19.56
CA LEU A 464 18.17 -1.48 -20.59
C LEU A 464 16.70 -1.43 -21.05
N LEU A 465 15.96 -2.53 -20.89
CA LEU A 465 14.61 -2.67 -21.44
C LEU A 465 13.62 -1.63 -20.89
N PRO A 466 13.59 -1.29 -19.59
CA PRO A 466 12.69 -0.27 -19.08
C PRO A 466 12.89 1.09 -19.74
N LEU A 467 14.15 1.50 -19.97
CA LEU A 467 14.45 2.74 -20.69
C LEU A 467 14.04 2.66 -22.16
N GLU A 468 14.23 1.50 -22.80
CA GLU A 468 13.80 1.29 -24.18
C GLU A 468 12.26 1.43 -24.33
N HIS A 469 11.50 0.89 -23.38
CA HIS A 469 10.04 1.00 -23.35
C HIS A 469 9.60 2.45 -23.15
N ALA A 470 10.22 3.15 -22.20
CA ALA A 470 9.96 4.57 -21.96
C ALA A 470 10.31 5.43 -23.18
N ALA A 471 11.47 5.20 -23.80
CA ALA A 471 11.92 5.93 -24.98
C ALA A 471 10.96 5.72 -26.17
N ARG A 472 10.49 4.48 -26.42
CA ARG A 472 9.48 4.20 -27.45
C ARG A 472 8.15 4.91 -27.19
N ALA A 473 7.78 5.10 -25.92
CA ALA A 473 6.52 5.73 -25.55
C ALA A 473 6.59 7.27 -25.59
N LEU A 474 7.71 7.85 -25.19
CA LEU A 474 7.90 9.30 -25.04
C LEU A 474 8.44 10.01 -26.28
N LEU A 475 9.21 9.31 -27.13
CA LEU A 475 9.82 9.94 -28.30
C LEU A 475 8.83 10.09 -29.47
N PRO A 476 8.99 11.13 -30.33
CA PRO A 476 8.13 11.34 -31.49
C PRO A 476 8.13 10.17 -32.49
N SER A 477 9.25 9.45 -32.57
CA SER A 477 9.40 8.25 -33.39
C SER A 477 10.09 7.15 -32.59
N ALA A 478 9.51 5.96 -32.59
CA ALA A 478 10.07 4.78 -31.94
C ALA A 478 11.44 4.38 -32.51
N THR A 479 11.78 4.79 -33.74
CA THR A 479 13.08 4.54 -34.36
C THR A 479 14.23 5.28 -33.68
N LEU A 480 13.94 6.33 -32.91
CA LEU A 480 14.94 7.10 -32.16
C LEU A 480 15.29 6.46 -30.80
N ALA A 481 14.47 5.51 -30.32
CA ALA A 481 14.64 4.91 -28.99
C ALA A 481 16.01 4.23 -28.78
N PRO A 482 16.54 3.41 -29.72
CA PRO A 482 17.85 2.79 -29.53
C PRO A 482 18.99 3.81 -29.39
N ARG A 483 18.92 4.92 -30.15
CA ARG A 483 19.90 6.00 -30.07
C ARG A 483 19.81 6.73 -28.73
N ALA A 484 18.61 7.08 -28.29
CA ALA A 484 18.37 7.68 -26.97
C ALA A 484 18.92 6.83 -25.82
N VAL A 485 18.70 5.51 -25.87
CA VAL A 485 19.25 4.56 -24.89
C VAL A 485 20.78 4.56 -24.95
N ALA A 486 21.38 4.44 -26.13
CA ALA A 486 22.83 4.43 -26.30
C ALA A 486 23.47 5.73 -25.79
N ASP A 487 22.97 6.88 -26.22
CA ASP A 487 23.47 8.20 -25.81
C ASP A 487 23.37 8.36 -24.29
N THR A 488 22.25 7.93 -23.67
CA THR A 488 22.07 7.93 -22.22
C THR A 488 23.07 7.03 -21.50
N VAL A 489 23.31 5.82 -21.99
CA VAL A 489 24.27 4.87 -21.39
C VAL A 489 25.71 5.37 -21.51
N THR A 490 26.05 6.07 -22.59
CA THR A 490 27.42 6.57 -22.82
C THR A 490 27.78 7.81 -22.01
N ASP A 491 26.80 8.62 -21.59
CA ASP A 491 27.07 9.82 -20.79
C ASP A 491 27.47 9.45 -19.36
N SER A 492 28.61 9.98 -18.90
CA SER A 492 29.18 9.73 -17.57
C SER A 492 28.31 10.26 -16.42
N ASP A 493 27.46 11.26 -16.66
CA ASP A 493 26.60 11.82 -15.61
C ASP A 493 25.43 10.87 -15.31
N PHE A 494 25.36 10.36 -14.07
CA PHE A 494 24.32 9.41 -13.67
C PHE A 494 22.90 9.99 -13.81
N PHE A 495 22.75 11.30 -13.66
CA PHE A 495 21.45 11.98 -13.72
C PHE A 495 21.12 12.54 -15.09
N SER A 496 21.90 12.25 -16.13
CA SER A 496 21.58 12.65 -17.49
C SER A 496 20.74 11.61 -18.23
N ALA A 497 19.79 12.08 -19.03
CA ALA A 497 18.99 11.26 -19.93
C ALA A 497 18.87 11.92 -21.31
N TYR A 498 18.71 11.13 -22.37
CA TYR A 498 18.50 11.61 -23.73
C TYR A 498 17.08 11.27 -24.19
N LEU A 499 16.13 12.16 -23.93
CA LEU A 499 14.70 11.93 -24.23
C LEU A 499 13.99 13.24 -24.61
N PRO A 500 14.06 13.77 -25.87
CA PRO A 500 14.87 13.43 -27.06
C PRO A 500 16.23 14.17 -27.14
N SER A 501 16.47 15.12 -26.23
CA SER A 501 17.73 15.84 -26.06
C SER A 501 18.32 15.52 -24.69
N ARG A 502 19.59 15.89 -24.46
CA ARG A 502 20.24 15.74 -23.16
C ARG A 502 19.52 16.61 -22.13
N ILE A 503 19.02 15.98 -21.08
CA ILE A 503 18.33 16.62 -19.95
C ILE A 503 18.95 16.16 -18.63
N ASP A 504 18.96 17.06 -17.64
CA ASP A 504 19.25 16.70 -16.24
C ASP A 504 17.94 16.26 -15.58
N THR A 505 17.89 15.00 -15.16
CA THR A 505 16.71 14.39 -14.53
C THR A 505 16.37 15.02 -13.19
N ARG A 506 17.33 15.62 -12.47
CA ARG A 506 17.09 16.33 -11.20
C ARG A 506 16.35 17.63 -11.44
N ALA A 507 16.90 18.48 -12.29
CA ALA A 507 16.34 19.80 -12.58
C ALA A 507 14.96 19.72 -13.25
N ASN A 508 14.71 18.66 -14.02
CA ASN A 508 13.44 18.45 -14.72
C ASN A 508 12.43 17.61 -13.92
N GLY A 509 12.78 17.11 -12.72
CA GLY A 509 11.87 16.32 -11.89
C GLY A 509 11.58 14.90 -12.40
N PHE A 510 12.42 14.35 -13.28
CA PHE A 510 12.28 12.96 -13.76
C PHE A 510 12.94 11.98 -12.79
N LEU A 511 12.39 11.91 -11.59
CA LEU A 511 12.90 11.10 -10.50
C LEU A 511 11.82 10.16 -9.94
N GLU A 512 12.25 9.01 -9.44
CA GLU A 512 11.40 8.06 -8.73
C GLU A 512 11.99 7.69 -7.36
N PRO A 513 11.17 7.31 -6.38
CA PRO A 513 11.66 6.94 -5.05
C PRO A 513 12.55 5.69 -5.11
N TRP A 514 13.76 5.78 -4.54
CA TRP A 514 14.71 4.66 -4.50
C TRP A 514 14.08 3.39 -3.88
N ARG A 515 13.33 3.55 -2.77
CA ARG A 515 12.69 2.42 -2.08
C ARG A 515 11.70 1.65 -2.97
N ALA A 516 11.00 2.34 -3.86
CA ALA A 516 10.04 1.70 -4.76
C ALA A 516 10.77 0.85 -5.82
N LEU A 517 11.86 1.39 -6.39
CA LEU A 517 12.69 0.66 -7.33
C LEU A 517 13.40 -0.53 -6.66
N ASP A 518 13.94 -0.34 -5.46
CA ASP A 518 14.60 -1.41 -4.68
C ASP A 518 13.66 -2.57 -4.36
N ARG A 519 12.43 -2.26 -3.90
CA ARG A 519 11.37 -3.27 -3.71
C ARG A 519 11.04 -3.99 -5.00
N THR A 520 10.88 -3.25 -6.10
CA THR A 520 10.60 -3.83 -7.43
C THR A 520 11.69 -4.84 -7.82
N LEU A 521 12.97 -4.50 -7.67
CA LEU A 521 14.09 -5.40 -7.98
C LEU A 521 14.12 -6.60 -7.03
N SER A 522 13.81 -6.42 -5.75
CA SER A 522 13.69 -7.50 -4.76
C SER A 522 12.55 -8.47 -5.09
N HIS A 523 11.38 -7.96 -5.48
CA HIS A 523 10.22 -8.76 -5.90
C HIS A 523 10.55 -9.57 -7.16
N VAL A 524 11.19 -8.94 -8.16
CA VAL A 524 11.65 -9.63 -9.38
C VAL A 524 12.65 -10.73 -9.04
N THR A 525 13.62 -10.46 -8.17
CA THR A 525 14.62 -11.45 -7.72
C THR A 525 13.94 -12.64 -7.05
N SER A 526 12.96 -12.37 -6.17
CA SER A 526 12.18 -13.39 -5.47
C SER A 526 11.38 -14.25 -6.45
N PHE A 527 10.70 -13.63 -7.41
CA PHE A 527 9.94 -14.32 -8.45
C PHE A 527 10.83 -15.19 -9.35
N VAL A 528 11.94 -14.65 -9.85
CA VAL A 528 12.91 -15.39 -10.69
C VAL A 528 13.46 -16.61 -9.93
N THR A 529 13.80 -16.41 -8.65
CA THR A 529 14.30 -17.49 -7.78
C THR A 529 13.24 -18.55 -7.53
N ALA A 530 11.99 -18.16 -7.26
CA ALA A 530 10.88 -19.08 -7.05
C ALA A 530 10.63 -19.94 -8.30
N VAL A 531 10.55 -19.33 -9.48
CA VAL A 531 10.33 -20.05 -10.74
C VAL A 531 11.51 -20.97 -11.08
N ALA A 532 12.75 -20.48 -10.95
CA ALA A 532 13.95 -21.24 -11.32
C ALA A 532 14.24 -22.41 -10.36
N SER A 533 13.88 -22.30 -9.08
CA SER A 533 14.05 -23.37 -8.08
C SER A 533 12.97 -24.45 -8.14
N CYS A 534 11.86 -24.21 -8.83
CA CYS A 534 10.80 -25.20 -9.01
C CYS A 534 11.26 -26.37 -9.89
N SER A 535 11.03 -27.60 -9.42
CA SER A 535 11.30 -28.82 -10.20
C SER A 535 10.04 -29.41 -10.83
N ARG A 536 8.91 -29.33 -10.14
CA ARG A 536 7.61 -29.84 -10.61
C ARG A 536 6.52 -28.83 -10.31
N LEU A 537 5.59 -28.71 -11.24
CA LEU A 537 4.40 -27.87 -11.12
C LEU A 537 3.16 -28.76 -11.19
N VAL A 538 2.22 -28.55 -10.27
CA VAL A 538 0.98 -29.31 -10.20
C VAL A 538 -0.16 -28.34 -10.47
N ALA A 539 -0.87 -28.50 -11.58
CA ALA A 539 -1.99 -27.63 -11.90
C ALA A 539 -3.31 -28.29 -11.52
N ARG A 540 -4.21 -27.51 -10.92
CA ARG A 540 -5.54 -27.98 -10.53
C ARG A 540 -6.41 -28.24 -11.76
N VAL A 541 -7.30 -29.22 -11.64
CA VAL A 541 -8.43 -29.41 -12.56
C VAL A 541 -9.68 -28.97 -11.79
N LEU A 542 -10.42 -28.03 -12.37
CA LEU A 542 -11.58 -27.43 -11.72
C LEU A 542 -12.85 -28.10 -12.22
N ASP A 543 -13.65 -28.62 -11.30
CA ASP A 543 -14.95 -29.17 -11.67
C ASP A 543 -15.93 -28.04 -11.97
N ARG A 544 -16.82 -28.28 -12.94
CA ARG A 544 -17.94 -27.38 -13.18
C ARG A 544 -18.82 -27.36 -11.92
N PRO A 545 -19.26 -26.18 -11.45
CA PRO A 545 -20.22 -26.12 -10.37
C PRO A 545 -21.46 -26.93 -10.78
N PRO A 546 -22.04 -27.73 -9.87
CA PRO A 546 -23.28 -28.42 -10.17
C PRO A 546 -24.32 -27.39 -10.59
N LYS A 547 -25.03 -27.65 -11.70
CA LYS A 547 -26.16 -26.81 -12.12
C LYS A 547 -27.11 -26.71 -10.92
N GLN A 548 -27.36 -25.49 -10.42
CA GLN A 548 -28.42 -25.30 -9.44
C GLN A 548 -29.71 -25.86 -10.03
N ALA A 549 -30.27 -26.88 -9.39
CA ALA A 549 -31.53 -27.46 -9.78
C ALA A 549 -32.62 -26.40 -9.57
N GLY A 550 -33.19 -25.89 -10.68
CA GLY A 550 -34.45 -25.17 -10.71
C GLY A 550 -34.41 -23.69 -10.32
N SER A 551 -34.23 -22.82 -11.32
CA SER A 551 -35.16 -21.70 -11.49
C SER A 551 -36.02 -22.04 -12.71
N SER A 552 -37.08 -22.82 -12.47
CA SER A 552 -38.16 -22.95 -13.43
C SER A 552 -38.70 -21.56 -13.70
N SER A 553 -38.55 -21.09 -14.93
CA SER A 553 -39.30 -19.97 -15.47
C SER A 553 -40.79 -20.28 -15.34
N THR A 554 -41.46 -19.58 -14.43
CA THR A 554 -42.90 -19.29 -14.50
C THR A 554 -43.06 -17.79 -14.64
#